data_AF-A0A4U3FH09-F1
#
_entry.id   AF-A0A4U3FH09-F1
#
_cell.length_a   1.000
_cell.length_b   1.000
_cell.length_c   1.000
_cell.angle_alpha   90.00
_cell.angle_beta   90.00
_cell.angle_gamma   90.00
#
_symmetry.space_group_name_H-M   'P 1'
#
loop_
_entity.id
_entity.type
_entity.pdbx_description
1 polymer ?
#
loop_
_entity_poly.entity_id
_entity_poly.type
_entity_poly.pdbx_seq_one_letter_code
_entity_poly.pdbx_strand_id
1 'polypeptide(L)'
;MNFLTTHLEQISHDVNQILEKTEPMKHPLIELIRYTTHEQREALDHLLPLQESDQHSNPDLDKIRPYLAIIYQNNEVSEPTMRAWVRAVEWMPSFETEYVEEIESLYRSVREQLNNIADLMKQHYGEAAIKYLIPSFYLGVQV
;
A
#
# COMPACT_ATOMS: atom_id res chain seq x y z
N MET A 1 1.08 -0.78 21.83
CA MET A 1 0.84 -0.34 20.44
C MET A 1 0.73 -1.60 19.61
N ASN A 2 -0.31 -1.71 18.78
CA ASN A 2 -0.53 -2.90 17.96
C ASN A 2 0.60 -3.03 16.93
N PHE A 3 1.06 -4.25 16.65
CA PHE A 3 2.24 -4.51 15.82
C PHE A 3 2.07 -4.02 14.37
N LEU A 4 0.84 -3.79 13.91
CA LEU A 4 0.54 -3.25 12.58
C LEU A 4 0.52 -1.72 12.53
N THR A 5 0.27 -1.04 13.65
CA THR A 5 -0.08 0.39 13.68
C THR A 5 0.96 1.26 13.00
N THR A 6 2.24 1.14 13.37
CA THR A 6 3.32 1.96 12.79
C THR A 6 3.40 1.81 11.28
N HIS A 7 3.27 0.59 10.77
CA HIS A 7 3.35 0.31 9.34
C HIS A 7 2.13 0.86 8.59
N LEU A 8 0.93 0.73 9.17
CA LEU A 8 -0.31 1.25 8.57
C LEU A 8 -0.35 2.78 8.58
N GLU A 9 0.16 3.43 9.62
CA GLU A 9 0.30 4.88 9.69
C GLU A 9 1.28 5.38 8.63
N GLN A 10 2.41 4.69 8.45
CA GLN A 10 3.37 5.02 7.39
C GLN A 10 2.75 4.86 5.99
N ILE A 11 2.04 3.76 5.74
CA ILE A 11 1.32 3.57 4.47
C ILE A 11 0.30 4.71 4.26
N SER A 12 -0.45 5.08 5.29
CA SER A 12 -1.42 6.18 5.23
C SER A 12 -0.75 7.52 4.89
N HIS A 13 0.40 7.80 5.51
CA HIS A 13 1.20 8.99 5.18
C HIS A 13 1.62 8.98 3.71
N ASP A 14 2.21 7.88 3.23
CA ASP A 14 2.74 7.77 1.86
C ASP A 14 1.62 7.84 0.82
N VAL A 15 0.49 7.17 1.06
CA VAL A 15 -0.72 7.22 0.22
C VAL A 15 -1.24 8.64 0.09
N ASN A 16 -1.30 9.41 1.19
CA ASN A 16 -1.75 10.80 1.14
C ASN A 16 -0.76 11.70 0.39
N GLN A 17 0.56 11.49 0.57
CA GLN A 17 1.59 12.20 -0.17
C GLN A 17 1.53 11.92 -1.67
N ILE A 18 1.27 10.68 -2.07
CA ILE A 18 1.05 10.31 -3.49
C ILE A 18 -0.14 11.09 -4.05
N LEU A 19 -1.28 11.12 -3.36
CA LEU A 19 -2.48 11.82 -3.82
C LEU A 19 -2.25 13.33 -3.96
N GLU A 20 -1.59 13.96 -2.98
CA GLU A 20 -1.25 15.38 -2.99
C GLU A 20 -0.34 15.73 -4.17
N LYS A 21 0.74 14.98 -4.36
CA LYS A 21 1.73 15.25 -5.42
C LYS A 21 1.18 15.00 -6.82
N THR A 22 0.26 14.05 -6.96
CA THR A 22 -0.34 13.69 -8.26
C THR A 22 -1.59 14.48 -8.58
N GLU A 23 -2.13 15.28 -7.65
CA GLU A 23 -3.29 16.15 -7.88
C GLU A 23 -3.17 17.04 -9.15
N PRO A 24 -2.07 17.80 -9.36
CA PRO A 24 -1.95 18.69 -10.52
C PRO A 24 -1.71 17.96 -11.85
N MET A 25 -1.41 16.66 -11.82
CA MET A 25 -1.03 15.87 -12.98
C MET A 25 -2.25 15.43 -13.79
N LYS A 26 -2.14 15.52 -15.13
CA LYS A 26 -3.24 15.21 -16.07
C LYS A 26 -2.94 13.97 -16.93
N HIS A 27 -1.92 13.21 -16.57
CA HIS A 27 -1.56 11.99 -17.28
C HIS A 27 -2.61 10.89 -17.06
N PRO A 28 -3.10 10.19 -18.10
CA PRO A 28 -4.10 9.13 -17.93
C PRO A 28 -3.67 8.01 -16.97
N LEU A 29 -2.38 7.65 -16.97
CA LEU A 29 -1.84 6.68 -16.01
C LEU A 29 -1.89 7.19 -14.57
N ILE A 30 -1.74 8.50 -14.34
CA ILE A 30 -1.88 9.10 -13.01
C ILE A 30 -3.34 9.03 -12.53
N GLU A 31 -4.32 9.15 -13.40
CA GLU A 31 -5.73 8.95 -13.01
C GLU A 31 -5.97 7.53 -12.50
N LEU A 32 -5.40 6.52 -13.17
CA LEU A 32 -5.48 5.12 -12.73
C LEU A 32 -4.76 4.87 -11.41
N ILE A 33 -3.57 5.45 -11.25
CA ILE A 33 -2.79 5.43 -9.99
C ILE A 33 -3.65 6.02 -8.87
N ARG A 34 -4.17 7.24 -9.03
CA ARG A 34 -5.00 7.91 -8.02
C ARG A 34 -6.25 7.11 -7.67
N TYR A 35 -6.92 6.49 -8.64
CA TYR A 35 -8.08 5.63 -8.38
C TYR A 35 -7.72 4.52 -7.37
N THR A 36 -6.65 3.77 -7.65
CA THR A 36 -6.20 2.69 -6.74
C THR A 36 -5.72 3.21 -5.39
N THR A 37 -5.03 4.37 -5.37
CA THR A 37 -4.54 5.01 -4.14
C THR A 37 -5.69 5.55 -3.28
N HIS A 38 -6.77 6.04 -3.88
CA HIS A 38 -7.97 6.45 -3.14
C HIS A 38 -8.65 5.27 -2.44
N GLU A 39 -8.82 4.15 -3.13
CA GLU A 39 -9.36 2.93 -2.51
C GLU A 39 -8.45 2.39 -1.39
N GLN A 40 -7.12 2.52 -1.52
CA GLN A 40 -6.19 2.21 -0.42
C GLN A 40 -6.40 3.13 0.78
N ARG A 41 -6.54 4.45 0.55
CA ARG A 41 -6.82 5.43 1.61
C ARG A 41 -8.12 5.10 2.34
N GLU A 42 -9.19 4.83 1.60
CA GLU A 42 -10.49 4.46 2.20
C GLU A 42 -10.38 3.18 3.05
N ALA A 43 -9.65 2.18 2.57
CA ALA A 43 -9.39 0.98 3.36
C ALA A 43 -8.58 1.28 4.63
N LEU A 44 -7.61 2.19 4.58
CA LEU A 44 -6.82 2.62 5.74
C LEU A 44 -7.65 3.41 6.75
N ASP A 45 -8.55 4.28 6.29
CA ASP A 45 -9.47 5.06 7.13
C ASP A 45 -10.39 4.15 7.96
N HIS A 46 -10.72 2.96 7.43
CA HIS A 46 -11.44 1.93 8.17
C HIS A 46 -10.55 1.03 9.01
N LEU A 47 -9.33 0.73 8.55
CA LEU A 47 -8.43 -0.22 9.20
C LEU A 47 -7.74 0.36 10.44
N LEU A 48 -7.30 1.62 10.40
CA LEU A 48 -6.57 2.27 11.50
C LEU A 48 -7.38 2.31 12.80
N PRO A 49 -8.66 2.73 12.81
CA PRO A 49 -9.47 2.74 14.06
C PRO A 49 -9.65 1.36 14.68
N LEU A 50 -9.67 0.28 13.86
CA LEU A 50 -9.77 -1.09 14.36
C LEU A 50 -8.51 -1.54 15.10
N GLN A 51 -7.35 -0.95 14.78
CA GLN A 51 -6.11 -1.23 15.51
C GLN A 51 -6.05 -0.47 16.85
N GLU A 52 -6.65 0.72 16.91
CA GLU A 52 -6.69 1.55 18.11
C GLU A 52 -7.62 1.01 19.18
N SER A 53 -8.69 0.28 18.80
CA SER A 53 -9.62 -0.34 19.75
C SER A 53 -9.04 -1.58 20.45
N ASP A 54 -8.09 -2.28 19.81
CA ASP A 54 -7.58 -3.59 20.26
C ASP A 54 -6.18 -3.48 20.90
N GLN A 55 -5.95 -2.49 21.78
CA GLN A 55 -4.60 -2.15 22.30
C GLN A 55 -3.87 -3.26 23.08
N HIS A 56 -4.56 -4.33 23.47
CA HIS A 56 -4.05 -5.38 24.37
C HIS A 56 -4.09 -6.79 23.77
N SER A 57 -4.58 -6.96 22.55
CA SER A 57 -4.68 -8.27 21.88
C SER A 57 -4.29 -8.18 20.41
N ASN A 58 -3.93 -9.32 19.82
CA ASN A 58 -3.85 -9.43 18.37
C ASN A 58 -5.19 -8.97 17.76
N PRO A 59 -5.18 -8.11 16.73
CA PRO A 59 -6.40 -7.63 16.10
C PRO A 59 -7.22 -8.80 15.53
N ASP A 60 -8.55 -8.69 15.58
CA ASP A 60 -9.39 -9.73 15.01
C ASP A 60 -9.17 -9.85 13.49
N LEU A 61 -8.58 -10.97 13.06
CA LEU A 61 -8.20 -11.20 11.67
C LEU A 61 -9.39 -11.03 10.74
N ASP A 62 -10.59 -11.46 11.14
CA ASP A 62 -11.77 -11.40 10.30
C ASP A 62 -12.29 -9.96 10.10
N LYS A 63 -12.03 -9.06 11.05
CA LYS A 63 -12.36 -7.64 10.93
C LYS A 63 -11.38 -6.89 10.03
N ILE A 64 -10.10 -7.23 10.09
CA ILE A 64 -9.04 -6.51 9.35
C ILE A 64 -8.81 -7.06 7.94
N ARG A 65 -9.15 -8.33 7.71
CA ARG A 65 -8.98 -9.05 6.43
C ARG A 65 -9.50 -8.29 5.21
N PRO A 66 -10.75 -7.79 5.16
CA PRO A 66 -11.26 -7.14 3.95
C PRO A 66 -10.45 -5.89 3.58
N TYR A 67 -10.06 -5.08 4.56
CA TYR A 67 -9.32 -3.85 4.33
C TYR A 67 -7.88 -4.13 3.91
N LEU A 68 -7.20 -5.06 4.59
CA LEU A 68 -5.86 -5.48 4.19
C LEU A 68 -5.84 -6.05 2.77
N ALA A 69 -6.83 -6.87 2.40
CA ALA A 69 -6.94 -7.42 1.05
C ALA A 69 -7.05 -6.32 -0.02
N ILE A 70 -7.84 -5.27 0.23
CA ILE A 70 -7.94 -4.11 -0.67
C ILE A 70 -6.57 -3.43 -0.81
N ILE A 71 -5.87 -3.18 0.30
CA ILE A 71 -4.58 -2.48 0.27
C ILE A 71 -3.54 -3.27 -0.55
N TYR A 72 -3.43 -4.58 -0.30
CA TYR A 72 -2.53 -5.46 -1.05
C TYR A 72 -2.90 -5.52 -2.53
N GLN A 73 -4.18 -5.75 -2.85
CA GLN A 73 -4.65 -5.86 -4.23
C GLN A 73 -4.38 -4.58 -5.01
N ASN A 74 -4.66 -3.42 -4.42
CA ASN A 74 -4.47 -2.14 -5.09
C ASN A 74 -2.99 -1.79 -5.25
N ASN A 75 -2.13 -2.19 -4.32
CA ASN A 75 -0.70 -2.06 -4.51
C ASN A 75 -0.22 -2.89 -5.71
N GLU A 76 -0.68 -4.13 -5.84
CA GLU A 76 -0.35 -5.00 -6.99
C GLU A 76 -0.89 -4.46 -8.32
N VAL A 77 -2.10 -3.90 -8.33
CA VAL A 77 -2.71 -3.31 -9.55
C VAL A 77 -2.01 -2.02 -9.96
N SER A 78 -1.59 -1.21 -8.98
CA SER A 78 -0.94 0.09 -9.23
C SER A 78 0.49 -0.05 -9.74
N GLU A 79 1.21 -1.12 -9.37
CA GLU A 79 2.65 -1.27 -9.65
C GLU A 79 2.98 -1.31 -11.16
N PRO A 80 2.29 -2.09 -12.02
CA PRO A 80 2.50 -2.01 -13.47
C PRO A 80 2.21 -0.63 -14.06
N THR A 81 1.19 0.05 -13.52
CA THR A 81 0.75 1.38 -13.98
C THR A 81 1.79 2.44 -13.62
N MET A 82 2.34 2.37 -12.40
CA MET A 82 3.44 3.21 -11.95
C MET A 82 4.66 3.07 -12.86
N ARG A 83 5.12 1.83 -13.13
CA ARG A 83 6.25 1.59 -14.04
C ARG A 83 5.99 2.11 -15.46
N ALA A 84 4.76 2.00 -15.94
CA ALA A 84 4.39 2.53 -17.25
C ALA A 84 4.44 4.06 -17.27
N TRP A 85 4.01 4.73 -16.19
CA TRP A 85 4.07 6.18 -16.07
C TRP A 85 5.51 6.69 -15.98
N VAL A 86 6.36 6.08 -15.16
CA VAL A 86 7.80 6.42 -15.06
C VAL A 86 8.44 6.39 -16.46
N ARG A 87 8.24 5.31 -17.21
CA ARG A 87 8.76 5.20 -18.59
C ARG A 87 8.18 6.25 -19.54
N ALA A 88 6.88 6.55 -19.41
CA ALA A 88 6.23 7.54 -20.26
C ALA A 88 6.81 8.93 -20.05
N VAL A 89 7.03 9.31 -18.78
CA VAL A 89 7.63 10.60 -18.42
C VAL A 89 9.10 10.70 -18.81
N GLU A 90 9.85 9.59 -18.77
CA GLU A 90 11.22 9.53 -19.30
C GLU A 90 11.28 9.80 -20.82
N TRP A 91 10.30 9.30 -21.58
CA TRP A 91 10.26 9.48 -23.03
C TRP A 91 9.69 10.83 -23.45
N MET A 92 8.81 11.40 -22.64
CA MET A 92 8.16 12.68 -22.88
C MET A 92 8.30 13.57 -21.64
N PRO A 93 9.48 14.20 -21.44
CA PRO A 93 9.70 15.05 -20.28
C PRO A 93 8.67 16.17 -20.20
N SER A 94 8.15 16.39 -19.00
CA SER A 94 7.17 17.42 -18.69
C SER A 94 7.41 17.93 -17.27
N PHE A 95 6.54 18.81 -16.75
CA PHE A 95 6.63 19.20 -15.34
C PHE A 95 6.53 18.01 -14.38
N GLU A 96 5.91 16.90 -14.82
CA GLU A 96 5.77 15.67 -14.02
C GLU A 96 7.13 15.02 -13.74
N THR A 97 8.14 15.24 -14.60
CA THR A 97 9.49 14.64 -14.49
C THR A 97 10.16 14.98 -13.16
N GLU A 98 9.91 16.17 -12.61
CA GLU A 98 10.49 16.62 -11.34
C GLU A 98 9.98 15.83 -10.13
N TYR A 99 8.84 15.15 -10.27
CA TYR A 99 8.16 14.44 -9.18
C TYR A 99 8.27 12.91 -9.30
N VAL A 100 8.83 12.40 -10.41
CA VAL A 100 8.88 10.96 -10.70
C VAL A 100 9.62 10.19 -9.61
N GLU A 101 10.85 10.61 -9.29
CA GLU A 101 11.68 9.92 -8.29
C GLU A 101 11.02 9.92 -6.90
N GLU A 102 10.37 11.02 -6.54
CA GLU A 102 9.70 11.15 -5.26
C GLU A 102 8.45 10.25 -5.16
N ILE A 103 7.60 10.27 -6.19
CA ILE A 103 6.41 9.41 -6.22
C ILE A 103 6.80 7.94 -6.28
N GLU A 104 7.82 7.57 -7.05
CA GLU A 104 8.33 6.20 -7.09
C GLU A 104 8.85 5.75 -5.71
N SER A 105 9.57 6.64 -5.02
CA SER A 105 10.06 6.38 -3.66
C SER A 105 8.91 6.13 -2.66
N LEU A 106 7.84 6.92 -2.72
CA LEU A 106 6.65 6.72 -1.89
C LEU A 106 5.98 5.37 -2.18
N TYR A 107 5.82 5.00 -3.44
CA TYR A 107 5.28 3.69 -3.82
C TYR A 107 6.15 2.52 -3.34
N ARG A 108 7.47 2.69 -3.40
CA ARG A 108 8.42 1.71 -2.87
C ARG A 108 8.28 1.59 -1.35
N SER A 109 8.15 2.71 -0.65
CA SER A 109 7.90 2.73 0.79
C SER A 109 6.63 1.96 1.15
N VAL A 110 5.50 2.22 0.47
CA VAL A 110 4.25 1.47 0.66
C VAL A 110 4.46 -0.04 0.48
N ARG A 111 5.18 -0.45 -0.58
CA ARG A 111 5.51 -1.86 -0.83
C ARG A 111 6.33 -2.47 0.31
N GLU A 112 7.34 -1.76 0.80
CA GLU A 112 8.19 -2.21 1.90
C GLU A 112 7.40 -2.36 3.21
N GLN A 113 6.53 -1.40 3.52
CA GLN A 113 5.65 -1.51 4.70
C GLN A 113 4.70 -2.71 4.59
N LEU A 114 4.16 -2.98 3.40
CA LEU A 114 3.33 -4.17 3.16
C LEU A 114 4.11 -5.48 3.31
N ASN A 115 5.36 -5.54 2.88
CA ASN A 115 6.22 -6.71 3.15
C ASN A 115 6.41 -6.91 4.66
N ASN A 116 6.70 -5.83 5.41
CA ASN A 116 6.85 -5.89 6.86
C ASN A 116 5.57 -6.36 7.56
N ILE A 117 4.40 -5.86 7.12
CA ILE A 117 3.10 -6.33 7.60
C ILE A 117 2.93 -7.82 7.31
N ALA A 118 3.28 -8.31 6.12
CA ALA A 118 3.16 -9.72 5.77
C ALA A 118 3.98 -10.61 6.72
N ASP A 119 5.23 -10.22 7.02
CA ASP A 119 6.10 -10.93 7.95
C ASP A 119 5.54 -10.93 9.38
N LEU A 120 5.06 -9.79 9.86
CA LEU A 120 4.47 -9.68 11.19
C LEU A 120 3.18 -10.51 11.31
N MET A 121 2.32 -10.46 10.29
CA MET A 121 1.11 -11.27 10.21
C MET A 121 1.44 -12.76 10.22
N LYS A 122 2.51 -13.16 9.53
CA LYS A 122 3.01 -14.55 9.52
C LYS A 122 3.49 -14.97 10.90
N GLN A 123 4.21 -14.10 11.61
CA GLN A 123 4.71 -14.37 12.97
C GLN A 123 3.57 -14.50 13.99
N HIS A 124 2.55 -13.65 13.92
CA HIS A 124 1.48 -13.57 14.92
C HIS A 124 0.31 -14.54 14.68
N TYR A 125 -0.04 -14.83 13.42
CA TYR A 125 -1.19 -15.69 13.06
C TYR A 125 -0.79 -17.01 12.39
N GLY A 126 0.45 -17.13 11.93
CA GLY A 126 0.92 -18.27 11.15
C GLY A 126 0.54 -18.18 9.67
N GLU A 127 1.38 -18.78 8.83
CA GLU A 127 1.25 -18.74 7.37
C GLU A 127 -0.11 -19.29 6.86
N ALA A 128 -0.60 -20.36 7.48
CA ALA A 128 -1.85 -21.00 7.08
C ALA A 128 -3.08 -20.08 7.24
N ALA A 129 -3.05 -19.15 8.21
CA ALA A 129 -4.15 -18.20 8.44
C ALA A 129 -4.13 -17.04 7.43
N ILE A 130 -2.94 -16.65 6.96
CA ILE A 130 -2.76 -15.44 6.14
C ILE A 130 -2.63 -15.72 4.64
N LYS A 131 -2.43 -16.98 4.22
CA LYS A 131 -2.22 -17.37 2.80
C LYS A 131 -3.34 -16.99 1.82
N TYR A 132 -4.54 -16.73 2.33
CA TYR A 132 -5.69 -16.28 1.52
C TYR A 132 -6.01 -14.80 1.69
N LEU A 133 -5.22 -14.09 2.51
CA LEU A 133 -5.33 -12.66 2.74
C LEU A 133 -4.20 -11.92 2.01
N ILE A 134 -2.97 -12.40 2.17
CA ILE A 134 -1.77 -11.75 1.66
C ILE A 134 -1.35 -12.46 0.37
N PRO A 135 -1.18 -11.74 -0.76
CA PRO A 135 -0.72 -12.35 -2.00
C PRO A 135 0.63 -13.06 -1.82
N SER A 136 0.84 -14.15 -2.55
CA SER A 136 2.05 -14.99 -2.43
C SER A 136 3.35 -14.24 -2.67
N PHE A 137 3.34 -13.16 -3.47
CA PHE A 137 4.49 -12.31 -3.74
C PHE A 137 5.04 -11.59 -2.50
N TYR A 138 4.24 -11.50 -1.43
CA TYR A 138 4.63 -10.90 -0.15
C TYR A 138 5.02 -11.93 0.92
N LEU A 139 4.76 -13.21 0.69
CA LEU A 139 4.94 -14.25 1.71
C LEU A 139 6.34 -14.88 1.72
N GLY A 140 7.22 -14.44 0.81
CA GLY A 140 8.57 -14.95 0.62
C GLY A 140 8.58 -16.44 0.27
N VAL A 141 9.02 -16.79 -0.94
CA VAL A 141 9.51 -18.16 -1.15
C VAL A 141 10.77 -18.27 -0.30
N GLN A 142 10.79 -19.19 0.68
CA GLN A 142 12.05 -19.62 1.27
C GLN A 142 12.93 -20.14 0.12
N VAL A 143 13.94 -19.36 -0.27
CA VAL A 143 15.07 -19.83 -1.08
C VAL A 143 16.11 -20.38 -0.14
#